data_AF-A0A2A5J5U7-F1
#
_entry.id   AF-A0A2A5J5U7-F1
#
_cell.length_a   1.000
_cell.length_b   1.000
_cell.length_c   1.000
_cell.angle_alpha   90.00
_cell.angle_beta   90.00
_cell.angle_gamma   90.00
#
_symmetry.space_group_name_H-M   'P 1'
#
loop_
_entity.id
_entity.type
_entity.pdbx_description
1 polymer ?
#
loop_
_entity_poly.entity_id
_entity_poly.type
_entity_poly.pdbx_seq_one_letter_code
_entity_poly.pdbx_strand_id
1 'polypeptide(L)'
;MARRARVDAELVRRGLARSRDHAQELISAGRVLISGAVATKPATAIEAGTPLRVVEVEQEVSWASRGAHKLIGALDAFGAEGLTVEGRRCLDAGASTGGFTDVLLTRGAKEVVAVDVGYGQLVWRLQSDDRVHVIDRTNVRAIDAETIGGTVDLVVADLSFISLKLVLGAFVACTADGADLVPMVKPQFEVGKDRVGAGGVVRDPELRISAVLDVSEAAAKVGLRTLGVVASPLPGPSGNVEYFLWLRKTGSPGDHEPDTEGIPSVEDMIRKAVEEGPQ
;
A
#
# COMPACT_ATOMS: atom_id res chain seq x y z
N MET A 1 -24.24 -33.91 24.58
CA MET A 1 -24.15 -32.43 24.56
C MET A 1 -23.90 -31.97 23.14
N ALA A 2 -24.62 -30.97 22.64
CA ALA A 2 -24.36 -30.41 21.32
C ALA A 2 -22.93 -29.82 21.29
N ARG A 3 -22.15 -30.16 20.26
CA ARG A 3 -20.78 -29.64 20.10
C ARG A 3 -20.85 -28.13 19.91
N ARG A 4 -20.22 -27.38 20.82
CA ARG A 4 -20.07 -25.92 20.74
C ARG A 4 -18.73 -25.56 20.12
N ALA A 5 -18.74 -24.56 19.23
CA ALA A 5 -17.56 -24.00 18.61
C ALA A 5 -17.61 -22.47 18.72
N ARG A 6 -16.45 -21.82 18.59
CA ARG A 6 -16.39 -20.36 18.54
C ARG A 6 -17.03 -19.87 17.25
N VAL A 7 -17.75 -18.75 17.31
CA VAL A 7 -18.42 -18.18 16.13
C VAL A 7 -17.44 -17.85 15.00
N ASP A 8 -16.21 -17.39 15.30
CA ASP A 8 -15.18 -17.16 14.29
C ASP A 8 -14.80 -18.44 13.50
N ALA A 9 -14.63 -19.56 14.20
CA ALA A 9 -14.34 -20.84 13.59
C ALA A 9 -15.55 -21.40 12.82
N GLU A 10 -16.76 -21.18 13.34
CA GLU A 10 -17.98 -21.67 12.72
C GLU A 10 -18.33 -20.90 11.43
N LEU A 11 -18.05 -19.60 11.36
CA LEU A 11 -18.17 -18.81 10.13
C LEU A 11 -17.29 -19.37 9.01
N VAL A 12 -16.03 -19.70 9.32
CA VAL A 12 -15.12 -20.31 8.35
C VAL A 12 -15.59 -21.70 7.95
N ARG A 13 -15.97 -22.54 8.93
CA ARG A 13 -16.45 -23.91 8.67
C ARG A 13 -17.67 -23.93 7.75
N ARG A 14 -18.53 -22.92 7.82
CA ARG A 14 -19.74 -22.77 6.99
C ARG A 14 -19.51 -22.02 5.68
N GLY A 15 -18.27 -21.61 5.38
CA GLY A 15 -17.97 -20.85 4.16
C GLY A 15 -18.46 -19.40 4.18
N LEU A 16 -18.90 -18.89 5.34
CA LEU A 16 -19.37 -17.52 5.52
C LEU A 16 -18.21 -16.52 5.72
N ALA A 17 -17.00 -17.03 5.98
CA ALA A 17 -15.77 -16.25 6.05
C ALA A 17 -14.60 -17.04 5.43
N ARG A 18 -13.71 -16.33 4.73
CA ARG A 18 -12.55 -16.92 4.01
C ARG A 18 -11.42 -17.39 4.95
N SER A 19 -11.31 -16.80 6.13
CA SER A 19 -10.32 -17.14 7.15
C SER A 19 -10.83 -16.74 8.53
N ARG A 20 -10.15 -17.17 9.60
CA ARG A 20 -10.52 -16.77 10.98
C ARG A 20 -10.34 -15.26 11.21
N ASP A 21 -9.37 -14.65 10.55
CA ASP A 21 -9.13 -13.21 10.64
C ASP A 21 -10.25 -12.44 9.93
N HIS A 22 -10.64 -12.88 8.72
CA HIS A 22 -11.79 -12.32 8.01
C HIS A 22 -13.09 -12.50 8.83
N ALA A 23 -13.27 -13.63 9.53
CA ALA A 23 -14.40 -13.82 10.42
C ALA A 23 -14.40 -12.82 11.61
N GLN A 24 -13.23 -12.51 12.18
CA GLN A 24 -13.09 -11.52 13.25
C GLN A 24 -13.36 -10.10 12.75
N GLU A 25 -12.93 -9.76 11.54
CA GLU A 25 -13.23 -8.48 10.88
C GLU A 25 -14.73 -8.31 10.70
N LEU A 26 -15.44 -9.32 10.16
CA LEU A 26 -16.89 -9.28 9.99
C LEU A 26 -17.62 -9.10 11.33
N ILE A 27 -17.17 -9.77 12.39
CA ILE A 27 -17.75 -9.62 13.74
C ILE A 27 -17.50 -8.22 14.30
N SER A 28 -16.27 -7.71 14.17
CA SER A 28 -15.88 -6.39 14.66
C SER A 28 -16.62 -5.27 13.92
N ALA A 29 -16.92 -5.48 12.65
CA ALA A 29 -17.74 -4.59 11.82
C ALA A 29 -19.25 -4.72 12.08
N GLY A 30 -19.69 -5.56 13.04
CA GLY A 30 -21.10 -5.77 13.35
C GLY A 30 -21.89 -6.50 12.25
N ARG A 31 -21.19 -7.17 11.32
CA ARG A 31 -21.78 -7.80 10.12
C ARG A 31 -22.25 -9.22 10.35
N VAL A 32 -21.98 -9.81 11.52
CA VAL A 32 -22.39 -11.18 11.82
C VAL A 32 -23.58 -11.17 12.74
N LEU A 33 -24.66 -11.86 12.36
CA LEU A 33 -25.83 -12.08 13.19
C LEU A 33 -25.84 -13.54 13.69
N ILE A 34 -25.97 -13.71 15.01
CA ILE A 34 -26.24 -14.98 15.70
C ILE A 34 -27.71 -14.97 16.09
N SER A 35 -28.53 -15.82 15.48
CA SER A 35 -29.98 -15.88 15.74
C SER A 35 -30.68 -14.51 15.66
N GLY A 36 -30.21 -13.63 14.75
CA GLY A 36 -30.76 -12.29 14.55
C GLY A 36 -30.13 -11.18 15.41
N ALA A 37 -29.25 -11.49 16.36
CA ALA A 37 -28.53 -10.51 17.17
C ALA A 37 -27.09 -10.32 16.67
N VAL A 38 -26.60 -9.07 16.66
CA VAL A 38 -25.22 -8.77 16.24
C VAL A 38 -24.21 -9.45 17.16
N ALA A 39 -23.30 -10.23 16.55
CA ALA A 39 -22.17 -10.82 17.24
C ALA A 39 -21.15 -9.73 17.57
N THR A 40 -20.73 -9.67 18.83
CA THR A 40 -19.74 -8.69 19.29
C THR A 40 -18.42 -9.32 19.71
N LYS A 41 -18.40 -10.64 19.95
CA LYS A 41 -17.22 -11.37 20.44
C LYS A 41 -16.91 -12.58 19.55
N PRO A 42 -15.74 -12.62 18.89
CA PRO A 42 -15.34 -13.76 18.04
C PRO A 42 -15.29 -15.11 18.76
N ALA A 43 -15.00 -15.08 20.06
CA ALA A 43 -14.90 -16.26 20.91
C ALA A 43 -16.25 -16.80 21.41
N THR A 44 -17.37 -16.17 21.05
CA THR A 44 -18.71 -16.60 21.51
C THR A 44 -18.95 -18.05 21.12
N ALA A 45 -19.23 -18.90 22.11
CA ALA A 45 -19.47 -20.32 21.89
C ALA A 45 -20.91 -20.53 21.42
N ILE A 46 -21.08 -21.12 20.24
CA ILE A 46 -22.37 -21.40 19.62
C ILE A 46 -22.48 -22.88 19.25
N GLU A 47 -23.71 -23.39 19.22
CA GLU A 47 -23.98 -24.75 18.78
C GLU A 47 -23.94 -24.86 17.26
N ALA A 48 -23.56 -26.01 16.72
CA ALA A 48 -23.37 -26.23 15.28
C ALA A 48 -24.63 -25.93 14.42
N GLY A 49 -25.83 -25.97 15.01
CA GLY A 49 -27.10 -25.62 14.35
C GLY A 49 -27.55 -24.17 14.52
N THR A 50 -26.83 -23.35 15.31
CA THR A 50 -27.22 -21.96 15.58
C THR A 50 -27.26 -21.17 14.27
N PRO A 51 -28.35 -20.48 13.93
CA PRO A 51 -28.41 -19.65 12.73
C PRO A 51 -27.32 -18.57 12.74
N LEU A 52 -26.55 -18.54 11.66
CA LEU A 52 -25.53 -17.52 11.41
C LEU A 52 -25.84 -16.87 10.07
N ARG A 53 -25.78 -15.54 10.03
CA ARG A 53 -25.91 -14.77 8.81
C ARG A 53 -24.83 -13.69 8.80
N VAL A 54 -24.17 -13.53 7.67
CA VAL A 54 -23.35 -12.34 7.40
C VAL A 54 -24.24 -11.34 6.65
N VAL A 55 -24.33 -10.13 7.16
CA VAL A 55 -25.00 -9.03 6.49
C VAL A 55 -24.03 -8.51 5.45
N GLU A 56 -24.32 -8.79 4.18
CA GLU A 56 -23.65 -8.15 3.06
C GLU A 56 -24.18 -6.72 2.97
N VAL A 57 -23.27 -5.74 3.09
CA VAL A 57 -23.58 -4.36 2.74
C VAL A 57 -23.24 -4.23 1.26
N GLU A 58 -24.26 -4.10 0.41
CA GLU A 58 -24.14 -4.06 -1.07
C GLU A 58 -23.29 -2.89 -1.62
N GLN A 59 -22.62 -2.10 -0.77
CA GLN A 59 -21.87 -0.90 -1.19
C GLN A 59 -20.53 -0.70 -0.47
N GLU A 60 -20.08 -1.62 0.37
CA GLU A 60 -18.71 -1.50 0.88
C GLU A 60 -17.75 -2.15 -0.12
N VAL A 61 -16.90 -1.33 -0.76
CA VAL A 61 -15.77 -1.81 -1.55
C VAL A 61 -14.92 -2.71 -0.65
N SER A 62 -15.05 -4.02 -0.81
CA SER A 62 -14.21 -4.99 -0.13
C SER A 62 -12.85 -4.96 -0.80
N TRP A 63 -11.95 -4.14 -0.27
CA TRP A 63 -10.58 -4.03 -0.73
C TRP A 63 -9.86 -5.37 -0.66
N ALA A 64 -9.02 -5.66 -1.64
CA ALA A 64 -8.22 -6.88 -1.67
C ALA A 64 -7.32 -7.05 -0.43
N SER A 65 -6.88 -5.94 0.18
CA SER A 65 -6.10 -5.96 1.42
C SER A 65 -6.22 -4.65 2.20
N ARG A 66 -5.79 -4.67 3.48
CA ARG A 66 -5.66 -3.46 4.31
C ARG A 66 -4.66 -2.44 3.73
N GLY A 67 -3.76 -2.88 2.84
CA GLY A 67 -2.84 -2.00 2.12
C GLY A 67 -3.58 -0.94 1.31
N ALA A 68 -4.78 -1.23 0.79
CA ALA A 68 -5.60 -0.26 0.06
C ALA A 68 -5.77 1.07 0.81
N HIS A 69 -6.09 1.00 2.10
CA HIS A 69 -6.29 2.20 2.94
C HIS A 69 -5.02 3.05 3.09
N LYS A 70 -3.82 2.46 2.95
CA LYS A 70 -2.57 3.22 2.96
C LYS A 70 -2.46 4.08 1.71
N LEU A 71 -2.66 3.48 0.52
CA LEU A 71 -2.59 4.19 -0.75
C LEU A 71 -3.72 5.20 -0.89
N ILE A 72 -4.94 4.88 -0.42
CA ILE A 72 -6.07 5.83 -0.42
C ILE A 72 -5.68 7.13 0.28
N GLY A 73 -5.11 7.04 1.49
CA GLY A 73 -4.69 8.21 2.26
C GLY A 73 -3.61 9.03 1.55
N ALA A 74 -2.63 8.37 0.92
CA ALA A 74 -1.59 9.05 0.15
C ALA A 74 -2.17 9.77 -1.08
N LEU A 75 -3.03 9.09 -1.85
CA LEU A 75 -3.66 9.66 -3.04
C LEU A 75 -4.66 10.78 -2.72
N ASP A 76 -5.32 10.74 -1.56
CA ASP A 76 -6.20 11.83 -1.12
C ASP A 76 -5.39 13.07 -0.74
N ALA A 77 -4.30 12.89 0.02
CA ALA A 77 -3.44 13.99 0.41
C ALA A 77 -2.74 14.63 -0.79
N PHE A 78 -2.11 13.84 -1.65
CA PHE A 78 -1.43 14.35 -2.85
C PHE A 78 -2.41 14.78 -3.96
N GLY A 79 -3.61 14.20 -3.99
CA GLY A 79 -4.64 14.57 -4.96
C GLY A 79 -5.13 16.00 -4.77
N ALA A 80 -5.18 16.49 -3.53
CA ALA A 80 -5.45 17.89 -3.23
C ALA A 80 -4.38 18.84 -3.79
N GLU A 81 -3.17 18.33 -4.05
CA GLU A 81 -2.04 19.08 -4.61
C GLU A 81 -1.81 18.80 -6.10
N GLY A 82 -2.68 18.01 -6.75
CA GLY A 82 -2.69 17.82 -8.20
C GLY A 82 -2.21 16.47 -8.71
N LEU A 83 -1.93 15.49 -7.84
CA LEU A 83 -1.70 14.11 -8.26
C LEU A 83 -3.01 13.46 -8.76
N THR A 84 -3.00 12.85 -9.94
CA THR A 84 -4.20 12.17 -10.49
C THR A 84 -3.89 10.73 -10.90
N VAL A 85 -4.90 9.87 -10.84
CA VAL A 85 -4.83 8.46 -11.30
C VAL A 85 -5.64 8.24 -12.57
N GLU A 86 -6.74 8.98 -12.73
CA GLU A 86 -7.71 8.76 -13.79
C GLU A 86 -7.07 8.80 -15.19
N GLY A 87 -7.39 7.79 -16.01
CA GLY A 87 -6.91 7.65 -17.39
C GLY A 87 -5.44 7.25 -17.53
N ARG A 88 -4.68 7.12 -16.43
CA ARG A 88 -3.25 6.81 -16.46
C ARG A 88 -2.99 5.32 -16.57
N ARG A 89 -1.85 4.97 -17.18
CA ARG A 89 -1.28 3.64 -17.08
C ARG A 89 -0.40 3.58 -15.83
N CYS A 90 -0.63 2.61 -14.97
CA CYS A 90 0.01 2.53 -13.66
C CYS A 90 0.85 1.27 -13.49
N LEU A 91 1.90 1.35 -12.68
CA LEU A 91 2.67 0.22 -12.18
C LEU A 91 2.42 0.07 -10.68
N ASP A 92 1.97 -1.11 -10.25
CA ASP A 92 1.92 -1.54 -8.85
C ASP A 92 3.10 -2.47 -8.57
N ALA A 93 4.17 -1.92 -7.98
CA ALA A 93 5.39 -2.64 -7.68
C ALA A 93 5.32 -3.27 -6.27
N GLY A 94 5.15 -4.58 -6.21
CA GLY A 94 4.86 -5.32 -4.98
C GLY A 94 3.35 -5.51 -4.74
N ALA A 95 2.61 -5.84 -5.80
CA ALA A 95 1.15 -5.87 -5.77
C ALA A 95 0.55 -6.81 -4.71
N SER A 96 1.25 -7.89 -4.37
CA SER A 96 0.84 -8.91 -3.42
C SER A 96 -0.60 -9.38 -3.66
N THR A 97 -1.48 -9.22 -2.67
CA THR A 97 -2.91 -9.56 -2.78
C THR A 97 -3.71 -8.58 -3.64
N GLY A 98 -3.17 -7.40 -3.95
CA GLY A 98 -3.74 -6.44 -4.88
C GLY A 98 -4.37 -5.20 -4.28
N GLY A 99 -4.06 -4.87 -3.02
CA GLY A 99 -4.67 -3.72 -2.35
C GLY A 99 -4.45 -2.40 -3.11
N PHE A 100 -3.24 -2.16 -3.63
CA PHE A 100 -2.92 -0.94 -4.38
C PHE A 100 -3.52 -0.99 -5.79
N THR A 101 -3.37 -2.11 -6.50
CA THR A 101 -4.03 -2.36 -7.79
C THR A 101 -5.54 -2.06 -7.73
N ASP A 102 -6.25 -2.54 -6.71
CA ASP A 102 -7.69 -2.33 -6.53
C ASP A 102 -8.03 -0.83 -6.39
N VAL A 103 -7.22 -0.08 -5.63
CA VAL A 103 -7.38 1.37 -5.45
C VAL A 103 -7.14 2.10 -6.77
N LEU A 104 -6.10 1.75 -7.51
CA LEU A 104 -5.81 2.36 -8.82
C LEU A 104 -6.97 2.17 -9.80
N LEU A 105 -7.50 0.94 -9.91
CA LEU A 105 -8.65 0.65 -10.77
C LEU A 105 -9.90 1.40 -10.34
N THR A 106 -10.14 1.52 -9.03
CA THR A 106 -11.28 2.25 -8.46
C THR A 106 -11.16 3.76 -8.72
N ARG A 107 -9.93 4.30 -8.75
CA ARG A 107 -9.66 5.70 -9.11
C ARG A 107 -9.51 5.95 -10.62
N GLY A 108 -9.96 5.01 -11.45
CA GLY A 108 -10.06 5.21 -12.90
C GLY A 108 -8.76 5.03 -13.66
N ALA A 109 -7.78 4.28 -13.12
CA ALA A 109 -6.63 3.87 -13.91
C ALA A 109 -7.08 3.17 -15.21
N LYS A 110 -6.46 3.56 -16.32
CA LYS A 110 -6.72 2.96 -17.64
C LYS A 110 -6.25 1.51 -17.69
N GLU A 111 -5.08 1.27 -17.08
CA GLU A 111 -4.40 -0.02 -17.07
C GLU A 111 -3.47 -0.06 -15.84
N VAL A 112 -3.32 -1.22 -15.21
CA VAL A 112 -2.41 -1.46 -14.09
C VAL A 112 -1.53 -2.66 -14.39
N VAL A 113 -0.21 -2.46 -14.43
CA VAL A 113 0.76 -3.55 -14.41
C VAL A 113 1.07 -3.90 -12.96
N ALA A 114 0.66 -5.08 -12.52
CA ALA A 114 0.86 -5.58 -11.17
C ALA A 114 2.08 -6.53 -11.14
N VAL A 115 3.18 -6.07 -10.55
CA VAL A 115 4.43 -6.85 -10.46
C VAL A 115 4.61 -7.39 -9.05
N ASP A 116 4.91 -8.69 -8.92
CA ASP A 116 5.25 -9.30 -7.64
C ASP A 116 6.33 -10.39 -7.78
N VAL A 117 7.10 -10.60 -6.70
CA VAL A 117 8.09 -11.68 -6.62
C VAL A 117 7.44 -13.03 -6.31
N GLY A 118 6.26 -13.02 -5.72
CA GLY A 118 5.41 -14.17 -5.49
C GLY A 118 4.76 -14.68 -6.78
N TYR A 119 3.93 -15.71 -6.62
CA TYR A 119 3.15 -16.27 -7.72
C TYR A 119 1.70 -16.42 -7.28
N GLY A 120 0.76 -15.94 -8.08
CA GLY A 120 -0.67 -16.09 -7.88
C GLY A 120 -1.20 -15.45 -6.59
N GLN A 121 -0.56 -14.38 -6.11
CA GLN A 121 -0.99 -13.72 -4.86
C GLN A 121 -2.21 -12.82 -5.04
N LEU A 122 -2.33 -12.20 -6.22
CA LEU A 122 -3.39 -11.25 -6.53
C LEU A 122 -4.77 -11.92 -6.44
N VAL A 123 -5.78 -11.24 -5.87
CA VAL A 123 -7.12 -11.84 -5.77
C VAL A 123 -7.75 -12.04 -7.15
N TRP A 124 -8.52 -13.12 -7.31
CA TRP A 124 -9.12 -13.54 -8.58
C TRP A 124 -9.85 -12.43 -9.35
N ARG A 125 -10.63 -11.60 -8.66
CA ARG A 125 -11.35 -10.47 -9.27
C ARG A 125 -10.41 -9.51 -10.00
N LEU A 126 -9.24 -9.22 -9.41
CA LEU A 126 -8.25 -8.33 -10.00
C LEU A 126 -7.44 -9.05 -11.10
N GLN A 127 -7.12 -10.32 -10.89
CA GLN A 127 -6.45 -11.14 -11.94
C GLN A 127 -7.30 -11.27 -13.21
N SER A 128 -8.62 -11.17 -13.08
CA SER A 128 -9.57 -11.32 -14.19
C SER A 128 -10.06 -9.98 -14.76
N ASP A 129 -9.57 -8.83 -14.27
CA ASP A 129 -9.92 -7.52 -14.82
C ASP A 129 -9.05 -7.26 -16.06
N ASP A 130 -9.68 -6.97 -17.20
CA ASP A 130 -8.99 -6.76 -18.49
C ASP A 130 -8.00 -5.59 -18.47
N ARG A 131 -8.08 -4.70 -17.47
CA ARG A 131 -7.15 -3.59 -17.27
C ARG A 131 -5.90 -4.00 -16.47
N VAL A 132 -5.83 -5.22 -15.96
CA VAL A 132 -4.73 -5.67 -15.09
C VAL A 132 -3.80 -6.63 -15.84
N HIS A 133 -2.51 -6.28 -15.88
CA HIS A 133 -1.46 -7.14 -16.40
C HIS A 133 -0.59 -7.64 -15.26
N VAL A 134 -0.67 -8.94 -14.97
CA VAL A 134 0.08 -9.57 -13.88
C VAL A 134 1.45 -10.04 -14.36
N ILE A 135 2.49 -9.62 -13.67
CA ILE A 135 3.88 -10.07 -13.88
C ILE A 135 4.40 -10.66 -12.57
N ASP A 136 4.15 -11.95 -12.40
CA ASP A 136 4.59 -12.72 -11.24
C ASP A 136 6.06 -13.14 -11.33
N ARG A 137 6.60 -13.64 -10.21
CA ARG A 137 7.97 -14.18 -10.08
C ARG A 137 9.05 -13.23 -10.57
N THR A 138 8.79 -11.94 -10.49
CA THR A 138 9.65 -10.92 -11.08
C THR A 138 10.14 -9.97 -10.00
N ASN A 139 11.46 -9.82 -9.92
CA ASN A 139 12.07 -8.87 -9.00
C ASN A 139 12.03 -7.48 -9.63
N VAL A 140 11.39 -6.53 -8.95
CA VAL A 140 11.28 -5.12 -9.37
C VAL A 140 12.62 -4.40 -9.57
N ARG A 141 13.75 -4.98 -9.14
CA ARG A 141 15.09 -4.46 -9.47
C ARG A 141 15.49 -4.69 -10.93
N ALA A 142 14.83 -5.62 -11.61
CA ALA A 142 15.18 -6.08 -12.93
C ALA A 142 14.09 -5.76 -13.98
N ILE A 143 13.13 -4.90 -13.63
CA ILE A 143 12.10 -4.43 -14.56
C ILE A 143 12.56 -3.15 -15.26
N ASP A 144 12.08 -2.98 -16.48
CA ASP A 144 12.21 -1.79 -17.31
C ASP A 144 10.93 -1.64 -18.16
N ALA A 145 10.88 -0.63 -19.03
CA ALA A 145 9.74 -0.40 -19.92
C ALA A 145 9.45 -1.60 -20.85
N GLU A 146 10.47 -2.35 -21.29
CA GLU A 146 10.24 -3.53 -22.14
C GLU A 146 9.55 -4.64 -21.34
N THR A 147 10.06 -4.93 -20.15
CA THR A 147 9.54 -5.97 -19.25
C THR A 147 8.05 -5.74 -18.93
N ILE A 148 7.64 -4.49 -18.75
CA ILE A 148 6.26 -4.14 -18.39
C ILE A 148 5.40 -3.77 -19.60
N GLY A 149 5.88 -3.92 -20.84
CA GLY A 149 5.09 -3.68 -22.05
C GLY A 149 4.85 -2.20 -22.41
N GLY A 150 5.76 -1.31 -22.05
CA GLY A 150 5.73 0.13 -22.33
C GLY A 150 5.97 0.98 -21.08
N THR A 151 6.10 2.30 -21.22
CA THR A 151 6.22 3.18 -20.07
C THR A 151 4.89 3.34 -19.31
N VAL A 152 4.97 3.74 -18.04
CA VAL A 152 3.80 4.09 -17.20
C VAL A 152 3.86 5.57 -16.78
N ASP A 153 2.70 6.12 -16.41
CA ASP A 153 2.54 7.51 -15.98
C ASP A 153 2.50 7.66 -14.46
N LEU A 154 2.26 6.56 -13.74
CA LEU A 154 2.21 6.49 -12.29
C LEU A 154 2.81 5.18 -11.77
N VAL A 155 3.74 5.24 -10.83
CA VAL A 155 4.23 4.08 -10.08
C VAL A 155 3.75 4.17 -8.63
N VAL A 156 3.20 3.10 -8.08
CA VAL A 156 2.99 2.93 -6.65
C VAL A 156 3.81 1.74 -6.18
N ALA A 157 4.38 1.79 -4.97
CA ALA A 157 5.23 0.70 -4.48
C ALA A 157 5.07 0.46 -2.98
N ASP A 158 4.74 -0.78 -2.61
CA ASP A 158 4.68 -1.28 -1.23
C ASP A 158 5.64 -2.47 -1.06
N LEU A 159 6.94 -2.18 -1.03
CA LEU A 159 7.98 -3.22 -0.99
C LEU A 159 8.40 -3.53 0.45
N SER A 160 8.74 -4.80 0.71
CA SER A 160 9.27 -5.24 2.01
C SER A 160 10.62 -5.90 1.84
N PHE A 161 11.47 -5.83 2.88
CA PHE A 161 12.80 -6.46 2.91
C PHE A 161 13.81 -5.94 1.86
N ILE A 162 13.54 -4.78 1.28
CA ILE A 162 14.41 -4.12 0.31
C ILE A 162 14.36 -2.61 0.55
N SER A 163 15.51 -1.94 0.41
CA SER A 163 15.59 -0.49 0.43
C SER A 163 15.13 0.09 -0.92
N LEU A 164 14.35 1.17 -0.87
CA LEU A 164 13.91 1.90 -2.07
C LEU A 164 15.11 2.40 -2.90
N LYS A 165 16.24 2.71 -2.25
CA LYS A 165 17.49 3.14 -2.89
C LYS A 165 18.00 2.15 -3.94
N LEU A 166 17.61 0.87 -3.85
CA LEU A 166 18.01 -0.19 -4.77
C LEU A 166 17.04 -0.43 -5.94
N VAL A 167 15.86 0.21 -5.93
CA VAL A 167 14.79 -0.01 -6.92
C VAL A 167 14.35 1.25 -7.66
N LEU A 168 14.61 2.45 -7.11
CA LEU A 168 14.20 3.71 -7.73
C LEU A 168 14.69 3.85 -9.19
N GLY A 169 15.90 3.38 -9.49
CA GLY A 169 16.41 3.39 -10.88
C GLY A 169 15.60 2.52 -11.84
N ALA A 170 15.08 1.36 -11.38
CA ALA A 170 14.22 0.51 -12.19
C ALA A 170 12.86 1.19 -12.44
N PHE A 171 12.29 1.87 -11.43
CA PHE A 171 11.05 2.64 -11.61
C PHE A 171 11.23 3.80 -12.59
N VAL A 172 12.38 4.48 -12.58
CA VAL A 172 12.75 5.50 -13.57
C VAL A 172 12.85 4.91 -14.98
N ALA A 173 13.34 3.68 -15.13
CA ALA A 173 13.42 2.98 -16.42
C ALA A 173 12.04 2.54 -16.96
N CYS A 174 11.05 2.38 -16.07
CA CYS A 174 9.66 2.05 -16.42
C CYS A 174 8.80 3.27 -16.75
N THR A 175 9.27 4.50 -16.55
CA THR A 175 8.42 5.71 -16.57
C THR A 175 8.75 6.66 -17.72
N ALA A 176 7.74 7.36 -18.22
CA ALA A 176 7.92 8.51 -19.11
C ALA A 176 8.39 9.74 -18.32
N ASP A 177 8.96 10.73 -18.99
CA ASP A 177 9.28 12.02 -18.35
C ASP A 177 7.99 12.69 -17.85
N GLY A 178 8.05 13.31 -16.68
CA GLY A 178 6.88 13.88 -16.01
C GLY A 178 6.00 12.88 -15.26
N ALA A 179 6.28 11.57 -15.35
CA ALA A 179 5.54 10.56 -14.59
C ALA A 179 5.69 10.74 -13.08
N ASP A 180 4.64 10.39 -12.34
CA ASP A 180 4.60 10.44 -10.89
C ASP A 180 4.96 9.08 -10.28
N LEU A 181 5.63 9.09 -9.14
CA LEU A 181 5.90 7.90 -8.35
C LEU A 181 5.47 8.15 -6.91
N VAL A 182 4.84 7.17 -6.30
CA VAL A 182 4.34 7.19 -4.92
C VAL A 182 4.86 5.96 -4.16
N PRO A 183 6.19 5.80 -3.99
CA PRO A 183 6.73 4.70 -3.22
C PRO A 183 6.53 4.91 -1.72
N MET A 184 6.31 3.81 -0.99
CA MET A 184 6.22 3.82 0.46
C MET A 184 7.57 3.52 1.10
N VAL A 185 8.13 4.52 1.79
CA VAL A 185 9.30 4.42 2.64
C VAL A 185 8.93 3.69 3.93
N LYS A 186 9.69 2.64 4.23
CA LYS A 186 9.56 1.84 5.46
C LYS A 186 10.85 1.95 6.25
N PRO A 187 10.94 2.83 7.28
CA PRO A 187 12.18 3.11 7.98
C PRO A 187 12.97 1.86 8.42
N GLN A 188 12.26 0.81 8.85
CA GLN A 188 12.85 -0.48 9.26
C GLN A 188 13.66 -1.20 8.17
N PHE A 189 13.47 -0.86 6.89
CA PHE A 189 14.23 -1.40 5.76
C PHE A 189 15.28 -0.41 5.22
N GLU A 190 15.32 0.82 5.73
CA GLU A 190 16.18 1.90 5.25
C GLU A 190 17.32 2.26 6.22
N VAL A 191 17.07 2.21 7.54
CA VAL A 191 18.04 2.67 8.56
C VAL A 191 19.21 1.70 8.78
N GLY A 192 19.16 0.48 8.23
CA GLY A 192 20.18 -0.55 8.46
C GLY A 192 19.98 -1.29 9.79
N LYS A 193 20.51 -2.53 9.87
CA LYS A 193 20.17 -3.51 10.91
C LYS A 193 20.44 -3.04 12.35
N ASP A 194 21.52 -2.28 12.55
CA ASP A 194 21.96 -1.86 13.90
C ASP A 194 21.08 -0.74 14.49
N ARG A 195 20.26 -0.09 13.67
CA ARG A 195 19.39 1.04 14.07
C ARG A 195 17.91 0.64 14.18
N VAL A 196 17.61 -0.65 14.06
CA VAL A 196 16.25 -1.19 14.25
C VAL A 196 16.08 -1.69 15.68
N GLY A 197 15.11 -1.13 16.39
CA GLY A 197 14.85 -1.49 17.78
C GLY A 197 14.21 -2.87 17.96
N ALA A 198 13.98 -3.25 19.22
CA ALA A 198 13.32 -4.51 19.57
C ALA A 198 11.96 -4.66 18.85
N GLY A 199 11.74 -5.85 18.29
CA GLY A 199 10.55 -6.18 17.50
C GLY A 199 10.59 -5.73 16.05
N GLY A 200 11.73 -5.23 15.56
CA GLY A 200 11.85 -4.76 14.17
C GLY A 200 11.22 -3.39 13.95
N VAL A 201 11.13 -2.56 15.00
CA VAL A 201 10.37 -1.29 14.99
C VAL A 201 11.30 -0.09 15.18
N VAL A 202 11.18 0.91 14.30
CA VAL A 202 11.90 2.19 14.37
C VAL A 202 11.04 3.22 15.10
N ARG A 203 11.28 3.37 16.41
CA ARG A 203 10.51 4.26 17.29
C ARG A 203 11.04 5.69 17.36
N ASP A 204 12.33 5.87 17.10
CA ASP A 204 12.97 7.19 17.13
C ASP A 204 12.51 8.03 15.93
N PRO A 205 11.85 9.20 16.15
CA PRO A 205 11.43 10.09 15.08
C PRO A 205 12.59 10.57 14.20
N GLU A 206 13.78 10.83 14.77
CA GLU A 206 14.93 11.30 14.00
C GLU A 206 15.48 10.21 13.07
N LEU A 207 15.39 8.94 13.48
CA LEU A 207 15.69 7.82 12.57
C LEU A 207 14.66 7.68 11.45
N ARG A 208 13.39 7.99 11.71
CA ARG A 208 12.35 8.02 10.67
C ARG A 208 12.59 9.17 9.69
N ILE A 209 12.89 10.37 10.19
CA ILE A 209 13.24 11.55 9.38
C ILE A 209 14.45 11.22 8.50
N SER A 210 15.54 10.71 9.09
CA SER A 210 16.75 10.33 8.35
C SER A 210 16.47 9.27 7.29
N ALA A 211 15.63 8.27 7.56
CA ALA A 211 15.27 7.25 6.57
C ALA A 211 14.57 7.84 5.35
N VAL A 212 13.61 8.75 5.56
CA VAL A 212 12.87 9.39 4.46
C VAL A 212 13.76 10.35 3.68
N LEU A 213 14.64 11.10 4.37
CA LEU A 213 15.60 12.00 3.75
C LEU A 213 16.59 11.24 2.86
N ASP A 214 17.17 10.15 3.38
CA ASP A 214 18.08 9.27 2.62
C ASP A 214 17.46 8.76 1.32
N VAL A 215 16.18 8.38 1.35
CA VAL A 215 15.46 7.91 0.16
C VAL A 215 15.19 9.06 -0.81
N SER A 216 14.78 10.23 -0.31
CA SER A 216 14.58 11.43 -1.14
C SER A 216 15.88 11.86 -1.84
N GLU A 217 17.02 11.84 -1.15
CA GLU A 217 18.31 12.13 -1.77
C GLU A 217 18.72 11.10 -2.81
N ALA A 218 18.43 9.80 -2.57
CA ALA A 218 18.66 8.76 -3.56
C ALA A 218 17.75 8.92 -4.80
N ALA A 219 16.52 9.36 -4.60
CA ALA A 219 15.59 9.68 -5.68
C ALA A 219 16.13 10.83 -6.55
N ALA A 220 16.64 11.91 -5.94
CA ALA A 220 17.25 13.02 -6.67
C ALA A 220 18.42 12.56 -7.56
N LYS A 221 19.26 11.63 -7.07
CA LYS A 221 20.39 11.08 -7.84
C LYS A 221 19.99 10.29 -9.09
N VAL A 222 18.74 9.83 -9.18
CA VAL A 222 18.19 9.12 -10.34
C VAL A 222 17.21 9.95 -11.16
N GLY A 223 17.16 11.28 -10.95
CA GLY A 223 16.31 12.20 -11.74
C GLY A 223 14.86 12.28 -11.25
N LEU A 224 14.62 12.07 -9.95
CA LEU A 224 13.31 12.23 -9.34
C LEU A 224 13.31 13.43 -8.39
N ARG A 225 12.35 14.34 -8.56
CA ARG A 225 12.10 15.46 -7.65
C ARG A 225 11.04 15.08 -6.63
N THR A 226 11.27 15.37 -5.35
CA THR A 226 10.27 15.21 -4.30
C THR A 226 9.31 16.39 -4.30
N LEU A 227 8.02 16.10 -4.41
CA LEU A 227 6.92 17.08 -4.43
C LEU A 227 6.08 17.06 -3.15
N GLY A 228 6.08 15.96 -2.41
CA GLY A 228 5.33 15.85 -1.17
C GLY A 228 5.72 14.63 -0.34
N VAL A 229 5.41 14.69 0.97
CA VAL A 229 5.64 13.61 1.92
C VAL A 229 4.44 13.51 2.85
N VAL A 230 3.92 12.31 3.06
CA VAL A 230 2.84 12.05 4.03
C VAL A 230 3.07 10.76 4.79
N ALA A 231 2.65 10.69 6.05
CA ALA A 231 2.62 9.43 6.78
C ALA A 231 1.47 8.54 6.28
N SER A 232 1.71 7.23 6.23
CA SER A 232 0.66 6.25 6.03
C SER A 232 -0.34 6.33 7.21
N PRO A 233 -1.66 6.38 6.94
CA PRO A 233 -2.68 6.46 7.99
C PRO A 233 -2.74 5.19 8.85
N LEU A 234 -2.17 4.07 8.37
CA LEU A 234 -2.10 2.81 9.08
C LEU A 234 -0.64 2.40 9.29
N PRO A 235 -0.25 2.00 10.51
CA PRO A 235 1.07 1.45 10.74
C PRO A 235 1.23 0.08 10.06
N GLY A 236 2.48 -0.31 9.82
CA GLY A 236 2.84 -1.67 9.39
C GLY A 236 2.43 -2.72 10.43
N PRO A 237 2.44 -4.02 10.09
CA PRO A 237 1.95 -5.10 10.96
C PRO A 237 2.61 -5.14 12.35
N SER A 238 3.88 -4.75 12.44
CA SER A 238 4.65 -4.70 13.69
C SER A 238 4.58 -3.33 14.40
N GLY A 239 3.82 -2.38 13.87
CA GLY A 239 3.67 -1.03 14.43
C GLY A 239 4.65 0.02 13.86
N ASN A 240 5.37 -0.27 12.78
CA ASN A 240 6.21 0.76 12.14
C ASN A 240 5.35 1.83 11.47
N VAL A 241 5.70 3.08 11.68
CA VAL A 241 5.16 4.21 10.90
C VAL A 241 5.86 4.21 9.55
N GLU A 242 5.09 4.30 8.48
CA GLU A 242 5.55 4.24 7.10
C GLU A 242 5.15 5.55 6.40
N TYR A 243 5.88 5.95 5.36
CA TYR A 243 5.72 7.26 4.72
C TYR A 243 5.61 7.11 3.21
N PHE A 244 4.76 7.87 2.55
CA PHE A 244 4.76 7.98 1.10
C PHE A 244 5.54 9.22 0.67
N LEU A 245 6.36 9.05 -0.36
CA LEU A 245 6.95 10.15 -1.10
C LEU A 245 6.17 10.35 -2.38
N TRP A 246 5.71 11.56 -2.67
CA TRP A 246 5.31 11.92 -4.03
C TRP A 246 6.54 12.43 -4.75
N LEU A 247 6.98 11.67 -5.75
CA LEU A 247 8.13 11.96 -6.59
C LEU A 247 7.65 12.21 -8.02
N ARG A 248 8.36 13.05 -8.76
CA ARG A 248 8.14 13.23 -10.20
C ARG A 248 9.45 13.06 -10.95
N LYS A 249 9.40 12.27 -12.03
CA LYS A 249 10.53 12.15 -12.96
C LYS A 249 10.71 13.47 -13.69
N THR A 250 11.79 14.18 -13.37
CA THR A 250 12.20 15.35 -14.14
C THR A 250 12.90 14.86 -15.40
N GLY A 251 12.73 15.56 -16.52
CA GLY A 251 13.68 15.41 -17.64
C GLY A 251 15.11 15.64 -17.13
N SER A 252 16.09 15.01 -17.77
CA SER A 252 17.55 15.01 -17.53
C SER A 252 18.08 15.38 -16.11
N PRO A 253 18.99 14.58 -15.51
CA PRO A 253 19.57 14.91 -14.21
C PRO A 253 20.23 16.31 -14.23
N GLY A 254 19.67 17.26 -13.48
CA GLY A 254 20.17 18.64 -13.41
C GLY A 254 19.19 19.73 -13.84
N ASP A 255 18.01 19.39 -14.37
CA ASP A 255 16.90 20.34 -14.53
C ASP A 255 16.24 20.63 -13.17
N HIS A 256 17.03 21.21 -12.27
CA HIS A 256 16.50 21.89 -11.10
C HIS A 256 15.87 23.19 -11.60
N GLU A 257 14.54 23.21 -11.77
CA GLU A 257 13.84 24.48 -11.65
C GLU A 257 14.26 25.09 -10.30
N PRO A 258 14.73 26.34 -10.28
CA PRO A 258 15.19 26.98 -9.05
C PRO A 258 14.08 26.91 -8.01
N ASP A 259 14.47 26.81 -6.73
CA ASP A 259 13.56 26.88 -5.58
C ASP A 259 12.56 28.02 -5.79
N THR A 260 11.36 27.66 -6.22
CA THR A 260 10.27 28.62 -6.38
C THR A 260 9.93 29.14 -4.99
N GLU A 261 10.03 30.46 -4.81
CA GLU A 261 9.64 31.13 -3.58
C GLU A 261 8.28 30.60 -3.09
N GLY A 262 8.26 30.01 -1.88
CA GLY A 262 7.04 29.51 -1.24
C GLY A 262 6.84 27.99 -1.20
N ILE A 263 7.72 27.18 -1.80
CA ILE A 263 7.69 25.71 -1.60
C ILE A 263 8.48 25.35 -0.33
N PRO A 264 7.88 24.60 0.63
CA PRO A 264 8.61 24.09 1.81
C PRO A 264 9.83 23.25 1.40
N SER A 265 10.91 23.30 2.18
CA SER A 265 12.05 22.43 1.92
C SER A 265 11.63 20.96 2.06
N VAL A 266 12.35 20.06 1.39
CA VAL A 266 12.10 18.61 1.51
C VAL A 266 12.20 18.17 2.98
N GLU A 267 13.16 18.71 3.73
CA GLU A 267 13.29 18.40 5.15
C GLU A 267 12.07 18.86 5.96
N ASP A 268 11.53 20.05 5.69
CA ASP A 268 10.32 20.55 6.38
C ASP A 268 9.10 19.67 6.09
N MET A 269 8.93 19.23 4.83
CA MET A 269 7.86 18.31 4.46
C MET A 269 7.98 16.97 5.21
N ILE A 270 9.20 16.44 5.34
CA ILE A 270 9.47 15.20 6.07
C ILE A 270 9.18 15.36 7.56
N ARG A 271 9.69 16.45 8.18
CA ARG A 271 9.48 16.72 9.61
C ARG A 271 8.00 16.86 9.91
N LYS A 272 7.26 17.61 9.09
CA LYS A 272 5.80 17.74 9.20
C LYS A 272 5.10 16.38 9.10
N ALA A 273 5.44 15.54 8.13
CA ALA A 273 4.84 14.22 7.98
C ALA A 273 5.12 13.30 9.19
N VAL A 274 6.30 13.41 9.81
CA VAL A 274 6.67 12.63 11.00
C VAL A 274 5.94 13.13 12.26
N GLU A 275 5.71 14.44 12.37
CA GLU A 275 4.96 15.08 13.45
C GLU A 275 3.45 14.78 13.37
N GLU A 276 2.84 14.92 12.18
CA GLU A 276 1.41 14.70 11.94
C GLU A 276 1.03 13.21 11.86
N GLY A 277 2.01 12.35 11.62
CA GLY A 277 1.81 10.91 11.48
C GLY A 277 1.51 10.17 12.79
N PRO A 278 1.13 8.88 12.70
CA PRO A 278 0.99 8.02 13.88
C PRO A 278 2.29 7.99 14.71
N GLN A 279 2.15 7.89 16.03
CA GLN A 279 3.28 7.89 16.99
C GLN A 279 3.56 6.50 17.57
#